data_AF-A0A0M8X7X1-F1
#
_entry.id   AF-A0A0M8X7X1-F1
#
_cell.length_a   1.000
_cell.length_b   1.000
_cell.length_c   1.000
_cell.angle_alpha   90.00
_cell.angle_beta   90.00
_cell.angle_gamma   90.00
#
_symmetry.space_group_name_H-M   'P 1'
#
loop_
_entity.id
_entity.type
_entity.pdbx_description
1 polymer ?
#
loop_
_entity_poly.entity_id
_entity_poly.type
_entity_poly.pdbx_seq_one_letter_code
_entity_poly.pdbx_strand_id
1 'polypeptide(L)'
;MAELPESVDRDILEGRTILAVKTIREVRGCSLREAVDLYHQRYGELHAEPDPAERSPSRETPRPRVLRLEPDGSLAVFEEPHDG
;
A
#
# COMPACT_ATOMS: atom_id res chain seq x y z
N MET A 1 19.87 13.21 -4.98
CA MET A 1 18.98 12.09 -5.33
C MET A 1 18.34 12.48 -6.64
N ALA A 2 18.47 11.69 -7.72
CA ALA A 2 17.88 12.10 -9.00
C ALA A 2 16.36 12.19 -8.81
N GLU A 3 15.80 13.38 -8.85
CA GLU A 3 14.36 13.56 -8.82
C GLU A 3 13.78 13.02 -10.13
N LEU A 4 12.70 12.26 -10.01
CA LEU A 4 11.96 11.85 -11.20
C LEU A 4 11.27 13.10 -11.77
N PRO A 5 11.23 13.26 -13.10
CA PRO A 5 10.61 14.43 -13.70
C PRO A 5 9.12 14.45 -13.39
N GLU A 6 8.55 15.65 -13.22
CA GLU A 6 7.12 15.87 -12.90
C GLU A 6 6.16 15.18 -13.88
N SER A 7 6.60 14.92 -15.12
CA SER A 7 5.81 14.17 -16.09
C SER A 7 5.52 12.74 -15.63
N VAL A 8 6.42 12.11 -14.87
CA VAL A 8 6.22 10.76 -14.31
C VAL A 8 5.11 10.79 -13.28
N ASP A 9 5.12 11.78 -12.38
CA ASP A 9 4.09 11.89 -11.33
C ASP A 9 2.72 12.16 -11.95
N ARG A 10 2.65 13.01 -12.98
CA ARG A 10 1.42 13.22 -13.75
C ARG A 10 0.95 11.92 -14.44
N ASP A 11 1.85 11.19 -15.09
CA ASP A 11 1.52 9.93 -15.75
C ASP A 11 1.03 8.88 -14.73
N ILE A 12 1.58 8.88 -13.51
CA ILE A 12 1.13 8.03 -12.40
C ILE A 12 -0.30 8.40 -11.98
N LEU A 13 -0.55 9.69 -11.71
CA LEU A 13 -1.87 10.18 -11.27
C LEU A 13 -2.96 9.96 -12.33
N GLU A 14 -2.62 10.02 -13.62
CA GLU A 14 -3.54 9.74 -14.73
C GLU A 14 -3.68 8.24 -15.06
N GLY A 15 -3.03 7.34 -14.31
CA GLY A 15 -3.09 5.89 -14.56
C GLY A 15 -2.38 5.44 -15.83
N ARG A 16 -1.49 6.27 -16.39
CA ARG A 16 -0.72 6.00 -17.61
C ARG A 16 0.55 5.20 -17.30
N THR A 17 0.40 4.04 -16.67
CA THR A 17 1.50 3.21 -16.13
C THR A 17 2.61 2.89 -17.13
N ILE A 18 2.26 2.54 -18.39
CA ILE A 18 3.27 2.22 -19.42
C ILE A 18 4.14 3.44 -19.74
N LEU A 19 3.55 4.63 -19.82
CA LEU A 19 4.27 5.88 -20.07
C LEU A 19 5.15 6.25 -18.87
N ALA A 20 4.64 6.13 -17.65
CA ALA A 20 5.40 6.39 -16.43
C ALA A 20 6.64 5.47 -16.33
N VAL A 21 6.46 4.15 -16.47
CA VAL A 21 7.56 3.18 -16.42
C VAL A 21 8.56 3.41 -17.55
N LYS A 22 8.10 3.70 -18.77
CA LYS A 22 8.99 4.04 -19.89
C LYS A 22 9.85 5.25 -19.55
N THR A 23 9.25 6.34 -19.08
CA THR A 23 9.97 7.57 -18.73
C THR A 23 10.98 7.33 -17.60
N ILE A 24 10.62 6.54 -16.58
CA ILE A 24 11.55 6.14 -15.51
C ILE A 24 12.76 5.41 -16.08
N ARG A 25 12.57 4.46 -17.01
CA ARG A 25 13.68 3.73 -17.66
C ARG A 25 14.61 4.65 -18.45
N GLU A 26 14.05 5.55 -19.25
CA GLU A 26 14.83 6.46 -20.09
C GLU A 26 15.65 7.44 -19.25
N VAL A 27 15.07 7.99 -18.18
CA VAL A 27 15.73 8.99 -17.32
C VAL A 27 16.77 8.36 -16.40
N ARG A 28 16.48 7.18 -15.84
CA ARG A 28 17.38 6.50 -14.89
C ARG A 28 18.38 5.57 -15.57
N GLY A 29 18.17 5.23 -16.86
CA GLY A 29 18.94 4.21 -17.55
C GLY A 29 18.81 2.82 -16.91
N CYS A 30 17.69 2.52 -16.26
CA CYS A 30 17.51 1.33 -15.44
C CYS A 30 16.82 0.16 -16.17
N SER A 31 16.91 -1.02 -15.57
CA SER A 31 16.21 -2.21 -16.08
C SER A 31 14.68 -2.05 -15.94
N LEU A 32 13.91 -2.85 -16.68
CA LEU A 32 12.44 -2.79 -16.59
C LEU A 32 11.96 -3.09 -15.16
N ARG A 33 12.60 -4.04 -14.47
CA ARG A 33 12.23 -4.42 -13.11
C ARG A 33 12.46 -3.26 -12.13
N GLU A 34 13.62 -2.62 -12.22
CA GLU A 34 13.96 -1.43 -11.42
C GLU A 34 12.95 -0.30 -11.67
N ALA A 35 12.55 -0.07 -12.92
CA ALA A 35 11.60 0.99 -13.23
C ALA A 35 10.19 0.72 -12.68
N VAL A 36 9.75 -0.55 -12.67
CA VAL A 36 8.47 -0.94 -12.07
C VAL A 36 8.53 -0.77 -10.55
N ASP A 37 9.65 -1.12 -9.92
CA ASP A 37 9.85 -0.93 -8.48
C ASP A 37 9.76 0.55 -8.09
N LEU A 38 10.50 1.41 -8.82
CA LEU A 38 10.43 2.86 -8.67
C LEU A 38 9.03 3.43 -8.94
N TYR A 39 8.31 2.89 -9.92
CA TYR A 39 6.93 3.27 -10.20
C TYR A 39 6.03 2.96 -9.00
N HIS A 40 6.12 1.76 -8.42
CA HIS A 40 5.31 1.39 -7.25
C HIS A 40 5.65 2.23 -6.03
N GLN A 41 6.93 2.51 -5.80
CA GLN A 41 7.34 3.42 -4.72
C GLN A 41 6.68 4.80 -4.87
N ARG A 42 6.78 5.40 -6.07
CA ARG A 42 6.18 6.71 -6.36
C ARG A 42 4.66 6.71 -6.32
N TYR A 43 4.03 5.66 -6.84
CA TYR A 43 2.60 5.47 -6.75
C TYR A 43 2.16 5.45 -5.27
N GLY A 44 2.91 4.73 -4.42
CA GLY A 44 2.70 4.73 -2.98
C GLY A 44 2.87 6.11 -2.35
N GLU A 45 3.89 6.90 -2.74
CA GLU A 45 4.09 8.26 -2.22
C GLU A 45 2.98 9.24 -2.65
N LEU A 46 2.48 9.12 -3.88
CA LEU A 46 1.42 10.00 -4.43
C LEU A 46 0.01 9.62 -3.95
N HIS A 47 -0.22 8.33 -3.70
CA HIS A 47 -1.49 7.80 -3.20
C HIS A 47 -1.47 7.45 -1.71
N ALA A 48 -0.37 7.73 -1.01
CA ALA A 48 -0.37 7.71 0.44
C ALA A 48 -1.34 8.79 0.90
N GLU A 49 -2.56 8.37 1.21
CA GLU A 49 -3.37 9.09 2.19
C GLU A 49 -2.47 9.32 3.42
N PRO A 50 -2.48 10.52 4.04
CA PRO A 50 -1.72 10.73 5.26
C PRO A 50 -2.12 9.65 6.25
N ASP A 51 -1.18 8.77 6.56
CA ASP A 51 -1.42 7.62 7.40
C ASP A 51 -1.92 8.12 8.76
N PRO A 52 -3.09 7.67 9.26
CA PRO A 52 -3.54 8.03 10.61
C PRO A 52 -2.58 7.53 11.72
N ALA A 53 -1.50 6.81 11.40
CA ALA A 53 -0.46 6.36 12.31
C ALA A 53 0.41 7.47 12.92
N GLU A 54 0.33 8.74 12.48
CA GLU A 54 0.92 9.83 13.28
C GLU A 54 0.14 10.08 14.60
N ARG A 55 -0.95 9.36 14.88
CA ARG A 55 -1.66 9.38 16.17
C ARG A 55 -1.35 8.23 17.15
N SER A 56 -0.31 7.41 16.94
CA SER A 56 0.50 6.74 18.01
C SER A 56 1.08 5.39 17.53
N PRO A 57 2.34 5.07 17.92
CA PRO A 57 2.87 3.72 17.80
C PRO A 57 2.38 2.87 18.98
N SER A 58 1.18 2.31 18.89
CA SER A 58 0.78 1.20 19.75
C SER A 58 0.69 -0.07 18.92
N ARG A 59 1.70 -0.93 19.08
CA ARG A 59 1.65 -2.35 18.70
C ARG A 59 0.48 -3.00 19.43
N GLU A 60 -0.73 -2.93 18.90
CA GLU A 60 -1.75 -3.92 19.21
C GLU A 60 -1.75 -4.91 18.04
N THR A 61 -1.13 -6.08 18.25
CA THR A 61 -1.26 -7.22 17.35
C THR A 61 -2.75 -7.45 17.09
N PRO A 62 -3.23 -7.53 15.84
CA PRO A 62 -4.64 -7.80 15.58
C PRO A 62 -4.99 -9.13 16.25
N ARG A 63 -5.84 -9.07 17.28
CA ARG A 63 -6.29 -10.25 18.01
C ARG A 63 -6.99 -11.18 17.00
N PRO A 64 -6.69 -12.48 16.98
CA PRO A 64 -7.38 -13.40 16.09
C PRO A 64 -8.86 -13.42 16.48
N ARG A 65 -9.71 -12.82 15.66
CA ARG A 65 -11.16 -12.87 15.83
C ARG A 65 -11.65 -14.20 15.28
N VAL A 66 -12.13 -15.08 16.14
CA VAL A 66 -12.72 -16.35 15.70
C VAL A 66 -14.16 -16.08 15.31
N LEU A 67 -14.49 -16.31 14.03
CA LEU A 67 -15.86 -16.27 13.55
C LEU A 67 -16.50 -17.63 13.80
N ARG A 68 -17.57 -17.65 14.60
CA ARG A 68 -18.37 -18.84 14.86
C ARG A 68 -19.67 -18.75 14.09
N LEU A 69 -19.96 -19.77 13.28
CA LEU A 69 -21.27 -19.92 12.64
C LEU A 69 -22.26 -20.50 13.65
N GLU A 70 -23.32 -19.75 13.92
CA GLU A 70 -24.41 -20.15 14.78
C GLU A 70 -25.41 -21.06 14.02
N PRO A 71 -26.20 -21.88 14.73
CA PRO A 71 -27.13 -22.82 14.11
C PRO A 71 -28.25 -22.16 13.27
N ASP A 72 -28.55 -20.89 13.52
CA ASP A 72 -29.48 -20.08 12.72
C ASP A 72 -28.85 -19.48 11.46
N GLY A 73 -27.55 -19.67 11.27
CA GLY A 73 -26.79 -19.17 10.11
C GLY A 73 -26.11 -17.81 10.33
N SER A 74 -26.24 -17.22 11.51
CA SER A 74 -25.53 -15.99 11.87
C SER A 74 -24.04 -16.24 12.15
N LEU A 75 -23.18 -15.26 11.85
CA LEU A 75 -21.75 -15.31 12.20
C LEU A 75 -21.52 -14.41 13.42
N ALA A 76 -21.20 -15.04 14.56
CA ALA A 76 -20.82 -14.35 15.78
C ALA A 76 -19.29 -14.21 15.88
N VAL A 77 -18.82 -13.00 16.22
CA VAL A 77 -17.40 -12.74 16.52
C VAL A 77 -17.16 -13.10 17.98
N PHE A 78 -16.31 -14.09 18.24
CA PHE A 78 -15.87 -14.42 19.60
C PHE A 78 -14.46 -13.87 19.84
N GLU A 79 -14.32 -13.07 20.88
CA GLU A 79 -13.03 -12.69 21.47
C GLU A 79 -12.75 -13.67 22.61
N GLU A 80 -11.67 -14.45 22.52
CA GLU A 80 -11.30 -15.38 23.59
C GLU A 80 -10.97 -14.59 24.88
N PRO A 81 -11.61 -14.89 26.02
CA PRO A 81 -11.21 -14.28 27.29
C PRO A 81 -9.90 -14.91 27.76
N HIS A 82 -8.91 -14.07 28.06
CA HIS A 82 -7.68 -14.47 28.74
C HIS A 82 -8.01 -14.80 30.19
N ASP A 83 -7.86 -16.06 30.57
CA ASP A 83 -7.90 -16.52 31.97
C ASP A 83 -6.67 -15.95 32.70
N GLY A 84 -6.89 -15.21 33.79
CA GLY A 84 -5.86 -14.54 34.59
C GLY A 84 -5.47 -15.32 35.83
#